data_AF-A0A7L4JN65-F1
#
_entry.id   AF-A0A7L4JN65-F1
#
_cell.length_a   1.000
_cell.length_b   1.000
_cell.length_c   1.000
_cell.angle_alpha   90.00
_cell.angle_beta   90.00
_cell.angle_gamma   90.00
#
_symmetry.space_group_name_H-M   'P 1'
#
loop_
_entity.id
_entity.type
_entity.pdbx_description
1 polymer ?
#
loop_
_entity_poly.entity_id
_entity_poly.type
_entity_poly.pdbx_seq_one_letter_code
_entity_poly.pdbx_strand_id
1 'polypeptide(L)'
;MGRRIHFVVDPQGWCCLGLIVFVWLYNTIFIPKVILFPHYEEGHISVVAILCYYFCSLFCIASLLRASVADPGKLPENPKIPITEREYWEVCNKCNMMRPKRSHHCSRCGHCVRRMDHHCPWINNCVGEDNHWLFLQLCFYSEILSSYTLVLDFCHYYYFLPLKREN
;
A
#
# COMPACT_ATOMS: atom_id res chain seq x y z
N MET A 1 6.36 -0.35 -20.83
CA MET A 1 6.65 0.61 -19.73
C MET A 1 7.73 0.00 -18.86
N GLY A 2 8.97 0.52 -18.89
CA GLY A 2 10.04 0.03 -18.03
C GLY A 2 9.72 0.31 -16.57
N ARG A 3 10.02 -0.64 -15.66
CA ARG A 3 9.89 -0.42 -14.21
C ARG A 3 10.89 0.66 -13.80
N ARG A 4 10.44 1.91 -13.70
CA ARG A 4 11.22 2.99 -13.11
C ARG A 4 11.02 2.91 -11.61
N ILE A 5 12.07 2.47 -10.93
CA ILE A 5 12.11 2.45 -9.46
C ILE A 5 12.25 3.89 -8.99
N HIS A 6 11.36 4.32 -8.11
CA HIS A 6 11.33 5.66 -7.53
C HIS A 6 11.44 5.56 -6.01
N PHE A 7 12.30 6.41 -5.44
CA PHE A 7 12.51 6.49 -3.99
C PHE A 7 12.45 7.96 -3.55
N VAL A 8 11.91 8.17 -2.36
CA VAL A 8 11.81 9.48 -1.72
C VAL A 8 12.48 9.41 -0.35
N VAL A 9 13.27 10.44 -0.04
CA VAL A 9 13.88 10.61 1.27
C VAL A 9 12.96 11.47 2.13
N ASP A 10 11.92 10.84 2.70
CA ASP A 10 10.99 11.47 3.64
C ASP A 10 11.03 10.71 4.98
N PRO A 11 11.70 11.26 6.03
CA PRO A 11 11.84 10.57 7.32
C PRO A 11 10.51 10.16 7.95
N GLN A 12 9.48 10.99 7.78
CA GLN A 12 8.13 10.68 8.24
C GLN A 12 7.56 9.49 7.47
N GLY A 13 7.76 9.44 6.15
CA GLY A 13 7.35 8.33 5.31
C GLY A 13 8.04 7.01 5.68
N TRP A 14 9.34 7.04 5.98
CA TRP A 14 10.07 5.87 6.48
C TRP A 14 9.55 5.36 7.82
N CYS A 15 9.21 6.27 8.74
CA CYS A 15 8.60 5.90 10.02
C CYS A 15 7.21 5.23 9.82
N CYS A 16 6.36 5.83 8.99
CA CYS A 16 5.05 5.27 8.64
C CYS A 16 5.15 3.90 7.96
N LEU A 17 6.08 3.74 7.01
CA LEU A 17 6.31 2.46 6.33
C LEU A 17 6.81 1.39 7.31
N GLY A 18 7.73 1.75 8.22
CA GLY A 18 8.20 0.86 9.28
C GLY A 18 7.06 0.38 10.19
N LEU A 19 6.15 1.28 10.57
CA LEU A 19 4.97 0.92 11.37
C LEU A 19 4.04 -0.05 10.62
N ILE A 20 3.77 0.18 9.34
CA ILE A 20 2.94 -0.72 8.53
C ILE A 20 3.60 -2.10 8.42
N VAL A 21 4.90 -2.16 8.15
CA VAL A 21 5.62 -3.45 8.06
C VAL A 21 5.59 -4.17 9.40
N PHE A 22 5.74 -3.45 10.51
CA PHE A 22 5.63 -4.03 11.85
C PHE A 22 4.22 -4.61 12.11
N VAL A 23 3.15 -3.86 11.81
CA VAL A 23 1.77 -4.34 11.96
C VAL A 23 1.51 -5.54 11.06
N TRP A 24 2.00 -5.53 9.83
CA TRP A 24 1.89 -6.65 8.89
C TRP A 24 2.64 -7.90 9.40
N LEU A 25 3.87 -7.75 9.92
CA LEU A 25 4.63 -8.84 10.53
C LEU A 25 3.92 -9.39 11.76
N TYR A 26 3.41 -8.51 12.62
CA TYR A 26 2.64 -8.91 13.79
C TYR A 26 1.44 -9.77 13.37
N ASN A 27 0.63 -9.30 12.42
CA ASN A 27 -0.52 -10.05 11.90
C ASN A 27 -0.09 -11.36 11.23
N THR A 28 1.01 -11.37 10.48
CA THR A 28 1.44 -12.55 9.72
C THR A 28 2.04 -13.65 10.61
N ILE A 29 2.52 -13.29 11.81
CA ILE A 29 3.18 -14.23 12.73
C ILE A 29 2.28 -14.58 13.92
N PHE A 30 1.74 -13.58 14.62
CA PHE A 30 1.02 -13.78 15.88
C PHE A 30 -0.39 -14.32 15.66
N ILE A 31 -1.17 -13.78 14.71
CA ILE A 31 -2.54 -14.24 14.46
C ILE A 31 -2.57 -15.72 14.06
N PRO A 32 -1.72 -16.21 13.13
CA PRO A 32 -1.67 -17.64 12.85
C PRO A 32 -1.28 -18.49 14.06
N LYS A 33 -0.32 -18.03 14.86
CA LYS A 33 0.16 -18.77 16.03
C LYS A 33 -0.89 -18.87 17.15
N VAL A 34 -1.65 -17.81 17.39
CA VAL A 34 -2.59 -17.72 18.51
C VAL A 34 -3.99 -18.23 18.12
N ILE A 35 -4.39 -18.05 16.85
CA ILE A 35 -5.74 -18.35 16.40
C ILE A 35 -5.73 -19.48 15.37
N LEU A 36 -5.09 -19.30 14.20
CA LEU A 36 -5.28 -20.23 13.09
C LEU A 36 -4.75 -21.65 13.36
N PHE A 37 -3.53 -21.79 13.87
CA PHE A 37 -2.92 -23.12 14.07
C PHE A 37 -3.58 -23.92 15.20
N PRO A 38 -3.87 -23.34 16.38
CA PRO A 38 -4.63 -24.06 17.42
C PRO A 38 -5.99 -24.54 16.92
N HIS A 39 -6.74 -23.66 16.24
CA HIS A 39 -8.07 -24.02 15.71
C HIS A 39 -8.01 -24.97 14.52
N TYR A 40 -6.87 -25.06 13.83
CA TYR A 40 -6.63 -26.11 12.85
C TYR A 40 -6.36 -27.47 13.51
N GLU A 41 -5.57 -27.51 14.58
CA GLU A 41 -5.31 -28.73 15.35
C GLU A 41 -6.58 -29.27 16.02
N GLU A 42 -7.47 -28.39 16.48
CA GLU A 42 -8.79 -28.73 17.04
C GLU A 42 -9.84 -29.09 15.96
N GLY A 43 -9.52 -28.89 14.68
CA GLY A 43 -10.40 -29.22 13.54
C GLY A 43 -11.49 -28.18 13.25
N HIS A 44 -11.45 -27.01 13.90
CA HIS A 44 -12.37 -25.89 13.66
C HIS A 44 -12.06 -25.13 12.36
N ILE A 45 -10.80 -25.09 11.94
CA ILE A 45 -10.32 -24.36 10.76
C ILE A 45 -9.67 -25.34 9.77
N SER A 46 -9.93 -25.16 8.47
CA SER A 46 -9.31 -25.97 7.42
C SER A 46 -7.92 -25.45 7.02
N VAL A 47 -7.06 -26.33 6.48
CA VAL A 47 -5.76 -25.92 5.91
C VAL A 47 -5.92 -24.89 4.79
N VAL A 48 -7.04 -24.95 4.04
CA VAL A 48 -7.34 -24.00 2.97
C VAL A 48 -7.48 -22.58 3.53
N ALA A 49 -8.14 -22.40 4.67
CA ALA A 49 -8.28 -21.11 5.32
C ALA A 49 -6.92 -20.52 5.74
N ILE A 50 -5.99 -21.36 6.23
CA ILE A 50 -4.62 -20.95 6.56
C ILE A 50 -3.88 -20.48 5.31
N LEU A 51 -3.94 -21.26 4.22
CA LEU A 51 -3.30 -20.90 2.95
C LEU A 51 -3.88 -19.60 2.40
N CYS A 52 -5.20 -19.42 2.43
CA CYS A 52 -5.87 -18.19 2.03
C CYS A 52 -5.38 -16.98 2.83
N TYR A 53 -5.21 -17.11 4.14
CA TYR A 53 -4.67 -16.04 4.99
C TYR A 53 -3.26 -15.64 4.56
N TYR A 54 -2.37 -16.61 4.37
CA TYR A 54 -0.99 -16.33 3.92
C TYR A 54 -0.92 -15.76 2.50
N PHE A 55 -1.81 -16.18 1.58
CA PHE A 55 -1.90 -15.57 0.25
C PHE A 55 -2.40 -14.13 0.33
N CYS A 56 -3.40 -13.83 1.17
CA CYS A 56 -3.86 -12.46 1.39
C CYS A 56 -2.75 -11.59 1.99
N SER A 57 -2.02 -12.10 2.97
CA SER A 57 -0.85 -11.43 3.55
C SER A 57 0.25 -11.17 2.52
N LEU A 58 0.57 -12.15 1.68
CA LEU A 58 1.55 -12.02 0.60
C LEU A 58 1.14 -10.97 -0.43
N PHE A 59 -0.12 -10.96 -0.86
CA PHE A 59 -0.61 -9.96 -1.81
C PHE A 59 -0.64 -8.56 -1.20
N CYS A 60 -0.97 -8.43 0.09
CA CYS A 60 -0.89 -7.17 0.81
C CYS A 60 0.54 -6.61 0.79
N ILE A 61 1.56 -7.36 1.22
CA ILE A 61 2.95 -6.86 1.22
C ILE A 61 3.49 -6.62 -0.20
N ALA A 62 3.14 -7.47 -1.17
CA ALA A 62 3.54 -7.29 -2.56
C ALA A 62 2.93 -6.01 -3.16
N SER A 63 1.66 -5.71 -2.85
CA SER A 63 1.00 -4.48 -3.29
C SER A 63 1.60 -3.24 -2.62
N LEU A 64 1.95 -3.31 -1.33
CA LEU A 64 2.65 -2.24 -0.62
C LEU A 64 3.98 -1.92 -1.29
N LEU A 65 4.83 -2.94 -1.49
CA LEU A 65 6.12 -2.77 -2.14
C LEU A 65 5.99 -2.15 -3.53
N ARG A 66 4.99 -2.58 -4.31
CA ARG A 66 4.75 -2.05 -5.66
C ARG A 66 4.30 -0.60 -5.64
N ALA A 67 3.39 -0.22 -4.74
CA ALA A 67 2.95 1.18 -4.59
C ALA A 67 4.11 2.07 -4.12
N SER A 68 4.95 1.58 -3.20
CA SER A 68 6.06 2.34 -2.63
C SER A 68 7.20 2.61 -3.62
N VAL A 69 7.50 1.67 -4.53
CA VAL A 69 8.66 1.81 -5.44
C VAL A 69 8.30 2.26 -6.86
N ALA A 70 7.02 2.30 -7.22
CA ALA A 70 6.62 2.69 -8.57
C ALA A 70 6.77 4.20 -8.79
N ASP A 71 7.25 4.59 -9.98
CA ASP A 71 7.21 5.99 -10.42
C ASP A 71 5.75 6.50 -10.39
N PRO A 72 5.45 7.59 -9.66
CA PRO A 72 4.10 8.15 -9.59
C PRO A 72 3.67 8.88 -10.87
N GLY A 73 4.56 9.00 -11.85
CA GLY A 73 4.38 9.80 -13.04
C GLY A 73 5.14 11.12 -12.96
N LYS A 74 6.40 11.08 -12.48
CA LYS A 74 7.30 12.24 -12.45
C LYS A 74 7.42 12.87 -13.83
N LEU A 75 7.26 14.19 -13.91
CA LEU A 75 7.46 14.94 -15.15
C LEU A 75 8.96 15.04 -15.51
N PRO A 76 9.32 14.97 -16.81
CA PRO A 76 10.69 15.22 -17.27
C PRO A 76 11.03 16.71 -17.13
N GLU A 77 12.30 17.04 -16.84
CA GLU A 77 12.75 18.43 -16.62
C GLU A 77 12.51 19.36 -17.81
N ASN A 78 12.56 18.84 -19.04
CA ASN A 78 12.34 19.59 -20.27
C ASN A 78 11.26 18.90 -21.13
N PRO A 79 9.96 19.09 -20.80
CA PRO A 79 8.89 18.46 -21.55
C PRO A 79 8.80 19.08 -22.95
N LYS A 80 8.66 18.23 -23.98
CA LYS A 80 8.31 18.68 -25.33
C LYS A 80 6.81 18.95 -25.36
N ILE A 81 6.44 20.23 -25.54
CA ILE A 81 5.04 20.67 -25.50
C ILE A 81 4.56 20.91 -26.94
N PRO A 82 3.59 20.12 -27.46
CA PRO A 82 2.95 20.40 -28.73
C PRO A 82 2.31 21.80 -28.73
N ILE A 83 2.39 22.53 -29.85
CA ILE A 83 1.80 23.89 -29.94
C ILE A 83 0.31 23.87 -29.62
N THR A 84 -0.40 22.83 -30.08
CA THR A 84 -1.83 22.61 -29.84
C THR A 84 -2.19 22.36 -28.38
N GLU A 85 -1.23 21.94 -27.56
CA GLU A 85 -1.48 21.63 -26.15
C GLU A 85 -1.10 22.76 -25.21
N ARG A 86 -0.41 23.81 -25.69
CA ARG A 86 0.21 24.84 -24.83
C ARG A 86 -0.77 25.52 -23.86
N GLU A 87 -2.04 25.66 -24.24
CA GLU A 87 -3.10 26.22 -23.37
C GLU A 87 -3.46 25.36 -22.15
N TYR A 88 -3.11 24.07 -22.19
CA TYR A 88 -3.29 23.11 -21.10
C TYR A 88 -2.06 22.97 -20.22
N TRP A 89 -1.04 23.82 -20.40
CA TRP A 89 0.18 23.82 -19.61
C TRP A 89 0.32 25.12 -18.81
N GLU A 90 0.90 25.01 -17.63
CA GLU A 90 1.15 26.13 -16.72
C GLU A 90 2.58 26.04 -16.15
N VAL A 91 3.11 27.15 -15.64
CA VAL A 91 4.45 27.19 -15.05
C VAL A 91 4.40 26.67 -13.61
N CYS A 92 5.30 25.75 -13.27
CA CYS A 92 5.63 25.46 -11.88
C CYS A 92 6.77 26.36 -11.41
N ASN A 93 6.48 27.31 -10.52
CA ASN A 93 7.49 28.23 -9.98
C ASN A 93 8.61 27.52 -9.19
N LYS A 94 8.30 26.38 -8.55
CA LYS A 94 9.29 25.62 -7.75
C LYS A 94 10.28 24.83 -8.61
N CYS A 95 9.83 24.27 -9.72
CA CYS A 95 10.68 23.52 -10.65
C CYS A 95 11.21 24.39 -11.81
N ASN A 96 10.70 25.63 -11.95
CA ASN A 96 10.97 26.52 -13.08
C ASN A 96 10.78 25.87 -14.46
N MET A 97 9.70 25.09 -14.61
CA MET A 97 9.35 24.37 -15.83
C MET A 97 7.85 24.40 -16.09
N MET A 98 7.46 24.20 -17.34
CA MET A 98 6.05 24.00 -17.70
C MET A 98 5.58 22.61 -17.25
N ARG A 99 4.35 22.51 -16.75
CA ARG A 99 3.67 21.25 -16.42
C ARG A 99 2.26 21.25 -17.02
N PRO A 100 1.69 20.10 -17.39
CA PRO A 100 0.30 20.05 -17.80
C PRO A 100 -0.62 20.32 -16.62
N LYS A 101 -1.79 20.92 -16.88
CA LYS A 101 -2.88 21.12 -15.91
C LYS A 101 -3.19 19.79 -15.21
N ARG A 102 -3.58 19.86 -13.94
CA ARG A 102 -3.74 18.72 -13.01
C ARG A 102 -2.44 18.06 -12.54
N SER A 103 -1.27 18.56 -12.94
CA SER A 103 0.00 18.15 -12.32
C SER A 103 0.33 19.05 -11.15
N HIS A 104 0.85 18.50 -10.07
CA HIS A 104 1.20 19.28 -8.87
C HIS A 104 2.66 19.01 -8.46
N HIS A 105 3.28 20.03 -7.87
CA HIS A 105 4.62 19.90 -7.29
C HIS A 105 4.51 19.35 -5.88
N CYS A 106 5.10 18.18 -5.64
CA CYS A 106 5.21 17.64 -4.30
C CYS A 106 6.49 18.18 -3.65
N SER A 107 6.34 18.96 -2.57
CA SER A 107 7.50 19.48 -1.83
C SER A 107 8.30 18.41 -1.11
N ARG A 108 7.66 17.28 -0.74
CA ARG A 108 8.34 16.12 -0.14
C ARG A 108 9.21 15.38 -1.15
N CYS A 109 8.72 15.20 -2.38
CA CYS A 109 9.45 14.51 -3.44
C CYS A 109 10.39 15.42 -4.24
N GLY A 110 10.20 16.75 -4.19
CA GLY A 110 11.02 17.72 -4.91
C GLY A 110 10.78 17.76 -6.42
N HIS A 111 9.66 17.24 -6.91
CA HIS A 111 9.35 17.22 -8.34
C HIS A 111 7.84 17.32 -8.62
N CYS A 112 7.48 17.59 -9.88
CA CYS A 112 6.10 17.61 -10.32
C CYS A 112 5.63 16.21 -10.75
N VAL A 113 4.43 15.84 -10.31
CA VAL A 113 3.79 14.55 -10.61
C VAL A 113 2.56 14.76 -11.49
N ARG A 114 2.44 13.97 -12.56
CA ARG A 114 1.28 13.99 -13.46
C ARG A 114 0.03 13.47 -12.74
N ARG A 115 -1.08 14.19 -12.89
CA ARG A 115 -2.36 13.89 -12.23
C ARG A 115 -2.16 13.49 -10.76
N MET A 116 -1.32 14.27 -10.07
CA MET A 116 -0.99 14.01 -8.67
C MET A 116 -2.26 14.02 -7.84
N ASP A 117 -2.47 12.96 -7.08
CA ASP A 117 -3.53 12.88 -6.09
C ASP A 117 -3.00 13.41 -4.75
N HIS A 118 -2.05 12.71 -4.14
CA HIS A 118 -1.42 13.14 -2.89
C HIS A 118 -0.02 12.54 -2.68
N HIS A 119 0.72 13.07 -1.70
CA HIS A 119 1.91 12.41 -1.15
C HIS A 119 1.48 11.55 0.03
N CYS A 120 1.72 10.25 -0.06
CA CYS A 120 1.28 9.29 0.93
C CYS A 120 2.46 8.83 1.79
N PRO A 121 2.52 9.19 3.08
CA PRO A 121 3.61 8.77 3.96
C PRO A 121 3.61 7.25 4.17
N TRP A 122 2.46 6.59 4.06
CA TRP A 122 2.29 5.15 4.29
C TRP A 122 2.94 4.27 3.22
N ILE A 123 3.09 4.76 1.99
CA ILE A 123 3.87 4.12 0.93
C ILE A 123 5.21 4.83 0.69
N ASN A 124 5.50 5.88 1.46
CA ASN A 124 6.66 6.76 1.28
C ASN A 124 6.84 7.24 -0.18
N ASN A 125 5.74 7.58 -0.85
CA ASN A 125 5.71 7.93 -2.26
C ASN A 125 4.49 8.80 -2.59
N CYS A 126 4.54 9.51 -3.71
CA CYS A 126 3.34 10.12 -4.28
C CYS A 126 2.42 9.08 -4.89
N VAL A 127 1.13 9.40 -4.92
CA VAL A 127 0.12 8.74 -5.73
C VAL A 127 -0.20 9.67 -6.89
N GLY A 128 -0.02 9.18 -8.11
CA GLY A 128 -0.21 9.93 -9.36
C GLY A 128 -0.59 9.02 -10.51
N GLU A 129 -0.57 9.55 -11.73
CA GLU A 129 -1.10 8.89 -12.93
C GLU A 129 -0.61 7.44 -13.12
N ASP A 130 0.68 7.20 -12.92
CA ASP A 130 1.31 5.92 -13.29
C ASP A 130 1.18 4.84 -12.19
N ASN A 131 0.90 5.22 -10.93
CA ASN A 131 0.82 4.31 -9.79
C ASN A 131 -0.51 4.35 -9.02
N HIS A 132 -1.49 5.17 -9.42
CA HIS A 132 -2.78 5.28 -8.74
C HIS A 132 -3.47 3.92 -8.58
N TRP A 133 -3.45 3.09 -9.62
CA TRP A 133 -4.03 1.75 -9.58
C TRP A 133 -3.30 0.80 -8.60
N LEU A 134 -1.99 0.98 -8.39
CA LEU A 134 -1.22 0.22 -7.41
C LEU A 134 -1.61 0.60 -5.99
N PHE A 135 -1.87 1.88 -5.75
CA PHE A 135 -2.39 2.37 -4.49
C PHE A 135 -3.78 1.79 -4.20
N LEU A 136 -4.69 1.76 -5.19
CA LEU A 136 -6.00 1.12 -5.04
C LEU A 136 -5.88 -0.39 -4.77
N GLN A 137 -4.94 -1.07 -5.43
CA GLN A 137 -4.67 -2.49 -5.19
C GLN A 137 -4.17 -2.74 -3.77
N LEU A 138 -3.32 -1.85 -3.23
CA LEU A 138 -2.88 -1.90 -1.83
C LEU A 138 -4.07 -1.74 -0.87
N CYS A 139 -4.93 -0.75 -1.08
CA CYS A 139 -6.12 -0.55 -0.25
C CYS A 139 -7.02 -1.80 -0.27
N PHE A 140 -7.24 -2.40 -1.44
CA PHE A 140 -8.07 -3.59 -1.59
C PHE A 140 -7.54 -4.80 -0.82
N TYR A 141 -6.26 -5.15 -0.96
CA TYR A 141 -5.70 -6.29 -0.24
C TYR A 141 -5.52 -6.03 1.25
N SER A 142 -5.27 -4.78 1.64
CA SER A 142 -5.25 -4.38 3.06
C SER A 142 -6.63 -4.59 3.69
N GLU A 143 -7.70 -4.13 3.03
CA GLU A 143 -9.08 -4.31 3.48
C GLU A 143 -9.47 -5.79 3.60
N ILE A 144 -9.10 -6.61 2.61
CA ILE A 144 -9.34 -8.06 2.66
C ILE A 144 -8.64 -8.69 3.85
N LEU A 145 -7.34 -8.42 4.04
CA LEU A 145 -6.57 -9.01 5.14
C LEU A 145 -7.12 -8.55 6.49
N SER A 146 -7.41 -7.25 6.65
CA SER A 146 -7.99 -6.70 7.88
C SER A 146 -9.37 -7.28 8.19
N SER A 147 -10.24 -7.40 7.18
CA SER A 147 -11.55 -8.03 7.33
C SER A 147 -11.42 -9.51 7.70
N TYR A 148 -10.47 -10.23 7.08
CA TYR A 148 -10.19 -11.63 7.41
C TYR A 148 -9.78 -11.76 8.88
N THR A 149 -8.81 -10.97 9.34
CA THR A 149 -8.36 -10.98 10.75
C THR A 149 -9.50 -10.62 11.69
N LEU A 150 -10.30 -9.60 11.37
CA LEU A 150 -11.45 -9.22 12.20
C LEU A 150 -12.47 -10.36 12.35
N VAL A 151 -12.76 -11.09 11.27
CA VAL A 151 -13.64 -12.26 11.31
C VAL A 151 -13.02 -13.39 12.14
N LEU A 152 -11.71 -13.63 12.01
CA LEU A 152 -11.01 -14.61 12.85
C LEU A 152 -11.08 -14.25 14.33
N ASP A 153 -10.84 -12.99 14.70
CA ASP A 153 -10.89 -12.51 16.07
C ASP A 153 -12.30 -12.63 16.64
N PHE A 154 -13.32 -12.26 15.85
CA PHE A 154 -14.72 -12.44 16.21
C PHE A 154 -15.05 -13.92 16.45
N CYS A 155 -14.68 -14.80 15.52
CA CYS A 155 -14.91 -16.23 15.68
C CYS A 155 -14.14 -16.82 16.85
N HIS A 156 -12.90 -16.39 17.08
CA HIS A 156 -12.10 -16.80 18.23
C HIS A 156 -12.80 -16.46 19.56
N TYR A 157 -13.34 -15.25 19.67
CA TYR A 157 -14.01 -14.81 20.90
C TYR A 157 -15.39 -15.45 21.11
N TYR A 158 -16.20 -15.59 20.06
CA TYR A 158 -17.61 -16.01 20.19
C TYR A 158 -17.90 -17.48 19.86
N TYR A 159 -17.09 -18.13 19.02
CA TYR A 159 -17.40 -19.47 18.49
C TYR A 159 -16.33 -20.52 18.79
N PHE A 160 -15.05 -20.15 18.75
CA PHE A 160 -13.95 -21.09 18.91
C PHE A 160 -13.48 -21.24 20.36
N LEU A 161 -14.44 -21.34 21.29
CA LEU A 161 -14.18 -21.78 22.66
C LEU A 161 -14.48 -23.28 22.75
N PRO A 162 -13.56 -24.08 23.35
CA PRO A 162 -13.60 -24.15 24.80
C PRO A 162 -12.22 -24.00 25.45
N LEU A 163 -12.08 -23.05 26.40
CA LEU A 163 -11.04 -23.14 27.42
C LEU A 163 -11.29 -24.47 28.15
N LYS A 164 -10.43 -25.49 28.07
CA LYS A 164 -10.60 -26.68 28.91
C LYS A 164 -10.84 -26.26 30.37
N ARG A 165 -11.98 -26.66 30.95
CA ARG A 165 -11.94 -27.37 32.24
C ARG A 165 -11.95 -28.85 31.86
N GLU A 166 -10.77 -29.43 31.73
CA GLU A 166 -10.69 -30.87 31.92
C GLU A 166 -10.93 -31.14 33.40
N ASN A 167 -11.91 -31.98 33.69
CA ASN A 167 -12.20 -32.49 35.03
C ASN A 167 -11.04 -33.33 35.55
#